data_AF-A0A1A0KFM2-F1
#
_entry.id   AF-A0A1A0KFM2-F1
#
_cell.length_a   1.000
_cell.length_b   1.000
_cell.length_c   1.000
_cell.angle_alpha   90.00
_cell.angle_beta   90.00
_cell.angle_gamma   90.00
#
_symmetry.space_group_name_H-M   'P 1'
#
loop_
_entity.id
_entity.type
_entity.pdbx_description
1 polymer ?
#
loop_
_entity_poly.entity_id
_entity_poly.type
_entity_poly.pdbx_seq_one_letter_code
_entity_poly.pdbx_strand_id
1 'polypeptide(L)'
;MGTWNALSSVVTVLAGCGVVLLAVGCFWPSDDSPRSGHVERWNGANSGSPIARLTDWSCAPPARSFTTAEAHHWMQMHRDHDCPRKREAFAALVAAGRIRPDSTRPNTLRSDDDE
;
A
#
# COMPACT_ATOMS: atom_id res chain seq x y z
N MET A 1 7.94 -47.89 -18.72
CA MET A 1 8.43 -46.70 -17.97
C MET A 1 8.54 -45.48 -18.90
N GLY A 2 7.45 -44.77 -19.22
CA GLY A 2 7.53 -43.65 -20.19
C GLY A 2 6.48 -42.56 -19.99
N THR A 3 5.26 -42.92 -19.60
CA THR A 3 4.15 -41.99 -19.43
C THR A 3 3.92 -41.59 -17.98
N TRP A 4 4.04 -42.52 -17.04
CA TRP A 4 3.87 -42.27 -15.60
C TRP A 4 4.90 -41.31 -15.00
N ASN A 5 6.16 -41.38 -15.47
CA ASN A 5 7.21 -40.45 -15.04
C ASN A 5 6.99 -39.03 -15.60
N ALA A 6 6.54 -38.93 -16.86
CA ALA A 6 6.23 -37.65 -17.49
C ALA A 6 5.06 -36.94 -16.79
N LEU A 7 3.99 -37.69 -16.46
CA LEU A 7 2.86 -37.17 -15.68
C LEU A 7 3.30 -36.72 -14.28
N SER A 8 4.15 -37.50 -13.62
CA SER A 8 4.67 -37.16 -12.29
C SER A 8 5.52 -35.89 -12.33
N SER A 9 6.36 -35.70 -13.35
CA SER A 9 7.16 -34.47 -13.53
C SER A 9 6.30 -33.24 -13.79
N VAL A 10 5.24 -33.37 -14.61
CA VAL A 10 4.33 -32.25 -14.87
C VAL A 10 3.59 -31.85 -13.59
N VAL A 11 3.10 -32.83 -12.82
CA VAL A 11 2.39 -32.57 -11.56
C VAL A 11 3.31 -31.91 -10.52
N THR A 12 4.56 -32.37 -10.38
CA THR A 12 5.50 -31.76 -9.41
C THR A 12 5.92 -30.36 -9.81
N VAL A 13 6.12 -30.08 -11.10
CA VAL A 13 6.42 -28.72 -11.59
C VAL A 13 5.23 -27.79 -11.36
N LEU A 14 4.01 -28.22 -11.67
CA LEU A 14 2.81 -27.41 -11.45
C LEU A 14 2.56 -27.17 -9.96
N ALA A 15 2.72 -28.19 -9.12
CA ALA A 15 2.59 -28.07 -7.67
C ALA A 15 3.65 -27.14 -7.08
N GLY A 16 4.91 -27.28 -7.49
CA GLY A 16 6.01 -26.39 -7.06
C GLY A 16 5.76 -24.94 -7.48
N CYS A 17 5.34 -24.72 -8.72
CA CYS A 17 5.00 -23.38 -9.23
C CYS A 17 3.83 -22.77 -8.45
N GLY A 18 2.78 -23.57 -8.16
CA GLY A 18 1.67 -23.15 -7.31
C GLY A 18 2.11 -22.75 -5.90
N VAL A 19 3.00 -23.51 -5.25
CA VAL A 19 3.54 -23.17 -3.93
C VAL A 19 4.36 -21.88 -3.96
N VAL A 20 5.20 -21.68 -4.98
CA VAL A 20 5.97 -20.45 -5.14
C VAL A 20 5.04 -19.24 -5.36
N LEU A 21 4.04 -19.36 -6.23
CA LEU A 21 3.06 -18.30 -6.47
C LEU A 21 2.22 -18.00 -5.23
N LEU A 22 1.85 -19.02 -4.44
CA LEU A 22 1.15 -18.83 -3.17
C LEU A 22 2.03 -18.15 -2.12
N ALA A 23 3.30 -18.55 -1.99
CA ALA A 23 4.21 -17.90 -1.04
C ALA A 23 4.44 -16.42 -1.38
N VAL A 24 4.60 -16.10 -2.67
CA VAL A 24 4.72 -14.71 -3.15
C VAL A 24 3.40 -13.94 -2.99
N GLY A 25 2.28 -14.57 -3.30
CA GLY A 25 0.95 -13.98 -3.15
C GLY A 25 0.52 -13.76 -1.69
N CYS A 26 0.96 -14.62 -0.77
CA CYS A 26 0.76 -14.44 0.67
C CYS A 26 1.69 -13.39 1.27
N PHE A 27 2.86 -13.16 0.67
CA PHE A 27 3.74 -12.05 1.03
C PHE A 27 3.19 -10.71 0.53
N TRP A 28 2.39 -10.72 -0.53
CA TRP A 28 1.59 -9.56 -0.89
C TRP A 28 0.45 -9.44 0.13
N PRO A 29 0.31 -8.31 0.85
CA PRO A 29 -0.86 -8.08 1.66
C PRO A 29 -2.06 -8.12 0.73
N SER A 30 -2.78 -9.25 0.77
CA SER A 30 -4.12 -9.30 0.25
C SER A 30 -4.91 -8.35 1.13
N ASP A 31 -5.24 -7.18 0.59
CA ASP A 31 -6.34 -6.39 1.09
C ASP A 31 -7.57 -7.29 0.97
N ASP A 32 -7.81 -8.07 2.02
CA ASP A 32 -9.10 -8.70 2.28
C ASP A 32 -10.11 -7.56 2.27
N SER A 33 -10.71 -7.30 1.11
CA SER A 33 -11.92 -6.51 1.02
C SER A 33 -13.03 -7.39 1.59
N PRO A 34 -13.50 -7.15 2.82
CA PRO A 34 -14.62 -7.91 3.32
C PRO A 34 -15.84 -7.33 2.62
N ARG A 35 -16.35 -8.11 1.66
CA ARG A 35 -17.78 -8.35 1.47
C ARG A 35 -18.64 -7.11 1.25
N SER A 36 -19.09 -6.99 0.00
CA SER A 36 -20.33 -6.32 -0.43
C SER A 36 -21.36 -6.15 0.70
N GLY A 37 -21.42 -4.94 1.25
CA GLY A 37 -22.35 -4.50 2.27
C GLY A 37 -22.81 -3.09 1.94
N HIS A 38 -23.85 -3.02 1.12
CA HIS A 38 -24.73 -1.88 0.85
C HIS A 38 -24.78 -0.83 1.98
N VAL A 39 -24.24 0.39 1.76
CA VAL A 39 -24.87 1.68 2.15
C VAL A 39 -24.32 2.84 1.29
N GLU A 40 -25.24 3.53 0.63
CA GLU A 40 -25.26 4.96 0.20
C GLU A 40 -24.24 5.52 -0.83
N ARG A 41 -24.72 5.57 -2.08
CA ARG A 41 -25.02 6.82 -2.82
C ARG A 41 -24.28 8.09 -2.33
N TRP A 42 -23.00 8.23 -2.65
CA TRP A 42 -22.33 9.54 -2.68
C TRP A 42 -22.22 10.03 -4.13
N ASN A 43 -23.14 10.92 -4.50
CA ASN A 43 -22.97 11.79 -5.66
C ASN A 43 -21.79 12.73 -5.39
N GLY A 44 -20.80 12.77 -6.29
CA GLY A 44 -19.76 13.78 -6.20
C GLY A 44 -18.62 13.52 -7.16
N ALA A 45 -18.80 14.01 -8.38
CA ALA A 45 -17.80 14.10 -9.43
C ALA A 45 -16.37 14.30 -8.90
N ASN A 46 -15.51 13.31 -9.11
CA ASN A 46 -14.10 13.56 -9.34
C ASN A 46 -13.58 12.50 -10.30
N SER A 47 -13.85 12.73 -11.58
CA SER A 47 -13.14 12.09 -12.67
C SER A 47 -11.67 12.42 -12.49
N GLY A 48 -10.94 11.52 -11.82
CA GLY A 48 -9.52 11.66 -11.54
C GLY A 48 -8.78 11.95 -12.84
N SER A 49 -8.36 13.20 -12.99
CA SER A 49 -7.48 13.61 -14.07
C SER A 49 -6.24 12.71 -14.02
N PRO A 50 -5.74 12.21 -15.16
CA PRO A 50 -4.53 11.36 -15.18
C PRO A 50 -3.32 12.01 -14.51
N ILE A 51 -3.30 13.34 -14.36
CA ILE A 51 -2.27 14.08 -13.62
C ILE A 51 -2.36 13.83 -12.11
N ALA A 52 -3.54 13.62 -11.53
CA ALA A 52 -3.67 13.25 -10.12
C ALA A 52 -2.98 11.89 -9.84
N ARG A 53 -3.22 10.88 -10.69
CA ARG A 53 -2.55 9.56 -10.58
C ARG A 53 -1.04 9.59 -10.74
N LEU A 54 -0.51 10.54 -11.53
CA LEU A 54 0.95 10.71 -11.65
C LEU A 54 1.53 11.41 -10.42
N THR A 55 0.75 12.30 -9.81
CA THR A 55 1.12 12.95 -8.55
C THR A 55 1.01 11.97 -7.37
N ASP A 56 0.19 10.91 -7.48
CA ASP A 56 0.03 9.81 -6.52
C ASP A 56 1.33 9.07 -6.19
N TRP A 57 2.30 9.02 -7.10
CA TRP A 57 3.63 8.44 -6.78
C TRP A 57 4.69 9.47 -6.38
N SER A 58 4.34 10.76 -6.37
CA SER A 58 5.30 11.83 -6.10
C SER A 58 5.54 11.97 -4.60
N CYS A 59 6.81 11.87 -4.20
CA CYS A 59 7.28 12.19 -2.85
C CYS A 59 7.35 13.70 -2.56
N ALA A 60 7.02 14.55 -3.54
CA ALA A 60 7.09 16.01 -3.38
C ALA A 60 6.10 16.50 -2.32
N PRO A 61 6.47 17.49 -1.49
CA PRO A 61 5.56 18.09 -0.52
C PRO A 61 4.26 18.56 -1.19
N PRO A 62 3.08 18.30 -0.58
CA PRO A 62 1.83 18.78 -1.10
C PRO A 62 1.72 20.31 -0.93
N ALA A 63 1.12 20.99 -1.89
CA ALA A 63 0.88 22.43 -1.81
C ALA A 63 -0.21 22.81 -0.78
N ARG A 64 -1.05 21.84 -0.38
CA ARG A 64 -2.11 21.99 0.62
C ARG A 64 -2.08 20.83 1.61
N SER A 65 -2.59 21.05 2.81
CA SER A 65 -2.83 19.96 3.75
C SER A 65 -3.84 18.97 3.19
N PHE A 66 -3.67 17.70 3.54
CA PHE A 66 -4.57 16.64 3.12
C PHE A 66 -5.85 16.62 3.95
N THR A 67 -6.95 16.24 3.31
CA THR A 67 -8.14 15.77 4.04
C THR A 67 -7.83 14.43 4.73
N THR A 68 -8.62 14.04 5.73
CA THR A 68 -8.41 12.78 6.45
C THR A 68 -8.40 11.55 5.52
N ALA A 69 -9.29 11.52 4.51
CA ALA A 69 -9.36 10.42 3.56
C ALA A 69 -8.14 10.37 2.64
N GLU A 70 -7.70 11.52 2.11
CA GLU A 70 -6.48 11.63 1.33
C GLU A 70 -5.27 11.19 2.18
N ALA A 71 -5.18 11.67 3.42
CA ALA A 71 -4.07 11.34 4.31
C ALA A 71 -3.96 9.84 4.59
N HIS A 72 -5.07 9.13 4.77
CA HIS A 72 -5.07 7.67 4.86
C HIS A 72 -4.56 7.01 3.58
N HIS A 73 -5.01 7.47 2.42
CA HIS A 73 -4.57 6.94 1.13
C HIS A 73 -3.05 7.10 0.93
N TRP A 74 -2.50 8.27 1.23
CA TRP A 74 -1.06 8.53 1.14
C TRP A 74 -0.24 7.70 2.14
N MET A 75 -0.75 7.50 3.35
CA MET A 75 -0.11 6.63 4.34
C MET A 75 -0.07 5.16 3.89
N GLN A 76 -1.10 4.69 3.16
CA GLN A 76 -1.13 3.36 2.56
C GLN A 76 -0.16 3.24 1.39
N MET A 77 -0.15 4.22 0.49
CA MET A 77 0.69 4.18 -0.71
C MET A 77 2.19 4.31 -0.40
N HIS A 78 2.54 5.15 0.57
CA HIS A 78 3.93 5.35 1.01
C HIS A 78 4.26 4.52 2.26
N ARG A 79 3.64 3.35 2.44
CA ARG A 79 3.84 2.52 3.64
C ARG A 79 5.32 2.17 3.85
N ASP A 80 6.02 1.81 2.78
CA ASP A 80 7.35 1.19 2.83
C ASP A 80 8.54 2.17 2.85
N HIS A 81 8.30 3.46 2.68
CA HIS A 81 9.36 4.48 2.73
C HIS A 81 8.91 5.72 3.48
N ASP A 82 9.85 6.49 4.02
CA ASP A 82 9.54 7.80 4.63
C ASP A 82 9.84 8.92 3.63
N CYS A 83 8.83 9.72 3.32
CA CYS A 83 8.96 10.83 2.37
C CYS A 83 8.24 12.07 2.90
N PRO A 84 8.61 13.28 2.43
CA PRO A 84 7.98 14.52 2.88
C PRO A 84 6.45 14.47 2.81
N ARG A 85 5.91 13.89 1.73
CA ARG A 85 4.46 13.74 1.56
C ARG A 85 3.80 12.84 2.61
N LYS A 86 4.44 11.72 2.97
CA LYS A 86 3.96 10.83 4.05
C LYS A 86 3.95 11.54 5.39
N ARG A 87 4.98 12.34 5.68
CA ARG A 87 5.05 13.13 6.91
C ARG A 87 3.92 14.16 6.99
N GLU A 88 3.60 14.83 5.89
CA GLU A 88 2.45 15.75 5.83
C GLU A 88 1.11 15.02 5.98
N ALA A 89 0.95 13.84 5.36
CA ALA A 89 -0.22 13.00 5.57
C ALA A 89 -0.37 12.55 7.04
N PHE A 90 0.74 12.14 7.66
CA PHE A 90 0.76 11.81 9.08
C PHE A 90 0.39 13.01 9.95
N ALA A 91 0.97 14.19 9.69
CA ALA A 91 0.64 15.43 10.39
C ALA A 91 -0.85 15.80 10.26
N ALA A 92 -1.44 15.62 9.08
CA ALA A 92 -2.87 15.83 8.86
C ALA A 92 -3.74 14.87 9.70
N LEU A 93 -3.34 13.60 9.84
CA LEU A 93 -4.06 12.63 10.68
C LEU A 93 -3.91 12.92 12.17
N VAL A 94 -2.75 13.42 12.61
CA VAL A 94 -2.53 13.88 13.99
C VAL A 94 -3.38 15.12 14.28
N ALA A 95 -3.39 16.10 13.38
CA ALA A 95 -4.20 17.31 13.52
C ALA A 95 -5.71 16.99 13.55
N ALA A 96 -6.15 15.99 12.78
CA ALA A 96 -7.53 15.48 12.80
C ALA A 96 -7.84 14.58 14.01
N GLY A 97 -6.88 14.32 14.91
CA GLY A 97 -7.05 13.48 16.10
C GLY A 97 -7.26 11.99 15.80
N ARG A 98 -6.91 11.52 14.60
CA ARG A 98 -7.07 10.11 14.18
C ARG A 98 -5.91 9.23 14.61
N ILE A 99 -4.73 9.81 14.75
CA ILE A 99 -3.52 9.12 15.21
C ILE A 99 -2.91 9.94 16.32
N ARG A 100 -2.49 9.26 17.40
CA ARG A 100 -1.67 9.88 18.44
C ARG A 100 -0.23 9.40 18.25
N PRO A 101 0.73 10.31 17.99
CA PRO A 101 2.12 9.93 17.85
C PRO A 101 2.60 9.30 19.16
N ASP A 102 3.29 8.17 19.05
CA ASP A 102 3.94 7.53 20.18
C ASP A 102 5.23 8.29 20.50
N SER A 103 5.18 9.16 21.51
CA SER A 103 6.32 9.98 21.94
C SER A 103 7.45 9.16 22.58
N THR A 104 7.22 7.87 22.87
CA THR A 104 8.21 6.99 23.50
C THR A 104 9.16 6.34 22.50
N ARG A 105 8.85 6.39 21.20
CA ARG A 105 9.68 5.83 20.13
C ARG A 105 10.35 6.96 19.34
N PRO A 106 11.63 7.29 19.61
CA PRO A 106 12.34 8.27 18.80
C PRO A 106 12.49 7.74 17.37
N ASN A 107 12.05 8.53 16.39
CA ASN A 107 12.17 8.22 14.97
C ASN A 107 13.63 8.41 14.52
N THR A 108 14.50 7.46 14.86
CA THR A 108 15.95 7.52 14.53
C THR A 108 16.28 6.88 13.17
N LEU A 109 15.31 6.76 12.26
CA LEU A 109 15.56 6.15 10.95
C LEU A 109 16.20 7.17 9.99
N ARG A 110 17.52 7.25 10.13
CA ARG A 110 18.52 7.17 9.04
C ARG A 110 18.64 8.37 8.10
N SER A 111 19.46 9.32 8.55
CA SER A 111 20.19 10.30 7.72
C SER A 111 21.58 9.75 7.37
N ASP A 112 21.66 8.60 6.69
CA ASP A 112 22.94 7.96 6.30
C ASP A 112 23.09 7.85 4.77
N ASP A 113 22.71 8.88 4.00
CA ASP A 113 22.94 8.88 2.55
C ASP A 113 23.34 10.30 2.07
N ASP A 114 24.40 10.86 2.66
CA ASP A 114 25.18 11.98 2.10
C ASP A 114 26.69 11.74 2.39
N GLU A 115 27.33 10.87 1.60
CA GLU A 115 28.79 10.90 1.34
C GLU A 115 29.05 10.82 -0.17
#